data_AF-Q5E8V1-F1
#
_entry.id   AF-Q5E8V1-F1
#
_cell.length_a   1.000
_cell.length_b   1.000
_cell.length_c   1.000
_cell.angle_alpha   90.00
_cell.angle_beta   90.00
_cell.angle_gamma   90.00
#
_symmetry.space_group_name_H-M   'P 1'
#
loop_
_entity.id
_entity.type
_entity.pdbx_description
1 polymer ?
#
loop_
_entity_poly.entity_id
_entity_poly.type
_entity_poly.pdbx_seq_one_letter_code
_entity_poly.pdbx_strand_id
1 'polypeptide(L)'
;MFDIGFWELILISVVGLVVLGPERLPKAIRSVAQFIGAAKSMANNVKDELSQELKIQELQENLRKAEQMNMDDLSPDLKKSVEELKQAAADVTRPYAKPEEEKAETPSADSSSSAASDSTSKTKAE
;
A
#
# COMPACT_ATOMS: atom_id res chain seq x y z
N MET A 1 -16.19 -6.57 5.84
CA MET A 1 -17.02 -7.34 6.78
C MET A 1 -16.29 -8.63 7.10
N PHE A 2 -15.31 -8.53 7.99
CA PHE A 2 -14.63 -9.65 8.64
C PHE A 2 -14.57 -9.25 10.11
N ASP A 3 -15.73 -9.29 10.77
CA ASP A 3 -15.86 -9.05 12.20
C ASP A 3 -15.38 -10.27 12.99
N ILE A 4 -14.23 -10.84 12.61
CA ILE A 4 -13.60 -11.96 13.31
C ILE A 4 -12.80 -11.39 14.49
N GLY A 5 -13.36 -11.57 15.67
CA GLY A 5 -12.71 -11.26 16.93
C GLY A 5 -11.69 -12.33 17.34
N PHE A 6 -10.86 -11.98 18.33
CA PHE A 6 -9.88 -12.91 18.92
C PHE A 6 -10.53 -14.21 19.42
N TRP A 7 -11.72 -14.10 20.02
CA TRP A 7 -12.48 -15.25 20.51
C TRP A 7 -12.90 -16.22 19.41
N GLU A 8 -13.28 -15.71 18.23
CA GLU A 8 -13.66 -16.55 17.10
C GLU A 8 -12.46 -17.27 16.50
N LEU A 9 -11.28 -16.62 16.45
CA LEU A 9 -10.04 -17.29 16.03
C LEU A 9 -9.67 -18.46 16.96
N ILE A 10 -9.83 -18.29 18.27
CA ILE A 10 -9.60 -19.38 19.23
C ILE A 10 -10.58 -20.53 18.96
N LEU A 11 -11.87 -20.23 18.79
CA LEU A 11 -12.89 -21.25 18.56
C LEU A 11 -12.61 -22.03 17.26
N ILE A 12 -12.28 -21.33 16.17
CA ILE A 12 -11.90 -21.96 14.89
C ILE A 12 -10.64 -22.81 15.05
N SER A 13 -9.65 -22.33 15.80
CA SER A 13 -8.43 -23.09 16.08
C SER A 13 -8.75 -24.39 16.83
N VAL A 14 -9.55 -24.33 17.88
CA VAL A 14 -9.96 -25.53 18.65
C VAL A 14 -10.72 -26.51 17.75
N VAL A 15 -11.71 -26.04 16.99
CA VAL A 15 -12.47 -26.88 16.05
C VAL A 15 -11.54 -27.50 15.00
N GLY A 16 -10.62 -26.73 14.43
CA GLY A 16 -9.63 -27.21 13.47
C GLY A 16 -8.73 -28.29 14.06
N LEU A 17 -8.28 -28.13 15.31
CA LEU A 17 -7.46 -29.12 16.00
C LEU A 17 -8.25 -30.41 16.27
N VAL A 18 -9.55 -30.34 16.57
CA VAL A 18 -10.38 -31.53 16.82
C VAL A 18 -10.70 -32.27 15.52
N VAL A 19 -11.09 -31.55 14.47
CA VAL A 19 -11.53 -32.14 13.20
C VAL A 19 -10.36 -32.71 12.42
N LEU A 20 -9.30 -31.91 12.26
CA LEU A 20 -8.14 -32.27 11.44
C LEU A 20 -7.06 -32.98 12.27
N GLY A 21 -7.00 -32.70 13.57
CA GLY A 21 -5.96 -33.18 14.46
C GLY A 21 -4.80 -32.17 14.62
N PRO A 22 -4.20 -32.07 15.82
CA PRO A 22 -3.15 -31.10 16.12
C PRO A 22 -1.88 -31.28 15.28
N GLU A 23 -1.61 -32.51 14.84
CA GLU A 23 -0.41 -32.81 14.04
C GLU A 23 -0.59 -32.52 12.54
N ARG A 24 -1.83 -32.44 12.06
CA ARG A 24 -2.16 -32.38 10.63
C ARG A 24 -2.45 -30.95 10.18
N LEU A 25 -3.06 -30.15 11.04
CA LEU A 25 -3.31 -28.72 10.82
C LEU A 25 -2.04 -27.95 10.40
N PRO A 26 -0.91 -28.01 11.13
CA PRO A 26 0.31 -27.29 10.74
C PRO A 26 0.88 -27.79 9.40
N LYS A 27 0.77 -29.10 9.10
CA LYS A 27 1.20 -29.67 7.82
C LYS A 27 0.36 -29.17 6.65
N ALA A 28 -0.96 -29.06 6.85
CA ALA A 28 -1.90 -28.53 5.86
C ALA A 28 -1.63 -27.05 5.56
N ILE A 29 -1.48 -26.21 6.60
CA ILE A 29 -1.11 -24.79 6.43
C ILE A 29 0.19 -24.67 5.64
N ARG A 30 1.21 -25.47 5.99
CA ARG A 30 2.51 -25.42 5.30
C ARG A 30 2.38 -25.77 3.82
N SER A 31 1.58 -26.78 3.49
CA SER A 31 1.35 -27.21 2.10
C SER A 31 0.63 -26.13 1.29
N VAL A 32 -0.43 -25.56 1.85
CA VAL A 32 -1.19 -24.46 1.20
C VAL A 32 -0.31 -23.21 1.06
N ALA A 33 0.44 -22.85 2.10
CA ALA A 33 1.34 -21.71 2.06
C ALA A 33 2.46 -21.89 1.03
N GLN A 34 3.01 -23.09 0.88
CA GLN A 34 4.00 -23.41 -0.16
C GLN A 34 3.39 -23.29 -1.56
N PHE A 35 2.18 -23.77 -1.77
CA PHE A 35 1.48 -23.66 -3.05
C PHE A 35 1.20 -22.19 -3.42
N ILE A 36 0.66 -21.41 -2.49
CA ILE A 36 0.42 -19.98 -2.68
C ILE A 36 1.75 -19.24 -2.93
N GLY A 37 2.80 -19.59 -2.18
CA GLY A 37 4.14 -19.02 -2.35
C GLY A 37 4.72 -19.29 -3.72
N ALA A 38 4.61 -20.54 -4.21
CA ALA A 38 5.08 -20.95 -5.53
C ALA A 38 4.29 -20.26 -6.66
N ALA A 39 2.97 -20.16 -6.53
CA ALA A 39 2.15 -19.43 -7.48
C ALA A 39 2.52 -17.93 -7.53
N LYS A 40 2.71 -17.32 -6.35
CA LYS A 40 3.14 -15.92 -6.24
C LYS A 40 4.53 -15.69 -6.84
N SER A 41 5.49 -16.57 -6.56
CA SER A 41 6.85 -16.44 -7.12
C SER A 41 6.85 -16.62 -8.62
N MET A 42 6.05 -17.55 -9.16
CA MET A 42 5.93 -17.73 -10.60
C MET A 42 5.30 -16.50 -11.28
N ALA A 43 4.25 -15.93 -10.68
CA ALA A 43 3.66 -14.69 -11.18
C ALA A 43 4.65 -13.51 -11.15
N ASN A 44 5.46 -13.42 -10.09
CA ASN A 44 6.50 -12.39 -9.99
C ASN A 44 7.61 -12.60 -11.04
N ASN A 45 8.12 -13.82 -11.21
CA ASN A 45 9.15 -14.11 -12.21
C ASN A 45 8.66 -13.80 -13.64
N VAL A 46 7.43 -14.19 -13.97
CA VAL A 46 6.81 -13.87 -15.27
C VAL A 46 6.66 -12.36 -15.43
N LYS A 47 6.24 -11.65 -14.37
CA LYS A 47 6.17 -10.18 -14.39
C LYS A 47 7.55 -9.55 -14.59
N ASP A 48 8.59 -10.07 -13.95
CA ASP A 48 9.94 -9.54 -14.02
C ASP A 48 10.57 -9.81 -15.41
N GLU A 49 10.39 -11.00 -15.98
CA GLU A 49 10.81 -11.35 -17.34
C GLU A 49 10.06 -10.51 -18.41
N LEU A 50 8.75 -10.32 -18.26
CA LEU A 50 7.94 -9.44 -19.13
C LEU A 50 8.32 -7.96 -18.97
N SER A 51 8.69 -7.53 -17.76
CA SER A 51 9.15 -6.14 -17.52
C SER A 51 10.52 -5.88 -18.13
N GLN A 52 11.33 -6.92 -18.28
CA GLN A 52 12.73 -6.80 -18.67
C GLN A 52 12.95 -6.98 -20.18
N GLU A 53 12.05 -7.64 -20.92
CA GLU A 53 12.30 -7.96 -22.33
C GLU A 53 11.23 -7.43 -23.32
N LEU A 54 9.94 -7.57 -23.07
CA LEU A 54 8.90 -7.13 -24.01
C LEU A 54 7.57 -6.89 -23.27
N LYS A 55 6.88 -5.77 -23.61
CA LYS A 55 5.41 -5.59 -23.53
C LYS A 55 4.87 -4.75 -22.35
N ILE A 56 5.18 -3.46 -22.36
CA ILE A 56 4.27 -2.45 -21.76
C ILE A 56 3.02 -2.26 -22.64
N GLN A 57 3.12 -2.47 -23.96
CA GLN A 57 2.04 -2.09 -24.89
C GLN A 57 0.84 -3.04 -24.86
N GLU A 58 1.00 -4.37 -24.94
CA GLU A 58 -0.19 -5.23 -25.02
C GLU A 58 -0.83 -5.56 -23.67
N LEU A 59 -0.10 -5.48 -22.54
CA LEU A 59 -0.73 -5.62 -21.22
C LEU A 59 -1.45 -4.34 -20.82
N GLN A 60 -0.91 -3.15 -21.13
CA GLN A 60 -1.69 -1.91 -21.02
C GLN A 60 -2.91 -1.96 -21.94
N GLU A 61 -2.82 -2.52 -23.13
CA GLU A 61 -3.95 -2.61 -24.06
C GLU A 61 -5.00 -3.61 -23.58
N ASN A 62 -4.60 -4.77 -23.02
CA ASN A 62 -5.54 -5.72 -22.41
C ASN A 62 -6.14 -5.20 -21.10
N LEU A 63 -5.36 -4.51 -20.26
CA LEU A 63 -5.89 -3.85 -19.06
C LEU A 63 -6.82 -2.69 -19.44
N ARG A 64 -6.46 -1.87 -20.42
CA ARG A 64 -7.28 -0.77 -20.95
C ARG A 64 -8.54 -1.28 -21.62
N LYS A 65 -8.48 -2.42 -22.32
CA LYS A 65 -9.65 -3.06 -22.93
C LYS A 65 -10.54 -3.71 -21.87
N ALA A 66 -9.97 -4.33 -20.84
CA ALA A 66 -10.72 -4.84 -19.70
C ALA A 66 -11.37 -3.70 -18.90
N GLU A 67 -10.65 -2.60 -18.68
CA GLU A 67 -11.18 -1.39 -18.05
C GLU A 67 -12.32 -0.81 -18.90
N GLN A 68 -12.12 -0.63 -20.21
CA GLN A 68 -13.16 -0.15 -21.13
C GLN A 68 -14.41 -1.03 -21.14
N MET A 69 -14.25 -2.36 -21.21
CA MET A 69 -15.39 -3.29 -21.13
C MET A 69 -16.13 -3.18 -19.79
N ASN A 70 -15.41 -2.96 -18.68
CA ASN A 70 -16.04 -2.70 -17.39
C ASN A 70 -16.67 -1.29 -17.30
N MET A 71 -16.19 -0.30 -18.07
CA MET A 71 -16.80 1.04 -18.17
C MET A 71 -18.09 1.03 -19.02
N ASP A 72 -18.16 0.14 -20.01
CA ASP A 72 -19.32 0.03 -20.91
C ASP A 72 -20.51 -0.64 -20.20
N ASP A 73 -20.27 -1.67 -19.39
CA ASP A 73 -21.27 -2.41 -18.59
C ASP A 73 -21.66 -1.70 -17.26
N LEU A 74 -21.15 -0.50 -17.04
CA LEU A 74 -21.29 0.20 -15.77
C LEU A 74 -22.63 0.97 -15.69
N SER A 75 -23.41 0.78 -14.62
CA SER A 75 -24.62 1.57 -14.32
C SER A 75 -24.31 3.08 -14.29
N PRO A 76 -25.24 3.98 -14.66
CA PRO A 76 -24.98 5.42 -14.81
C PRO A 76 -24.43 6.09 -13.55
N ASP A 77 -24.72 5.56 -12.35
CA ASP A 77 -24.18 6.06 -11.09
C ASP A 77 -22.69 5.74 -10.91
N LEU A 78 -22.25 4.57 -11.34
CA LEU A 78 -20.86 4.14 -11.22
C LEU A 78 -19.97 4.84 -12.27
N LYS A 79 -20.51 5.17 -13.46
CA LYS A 79 -19.79 6.03 -14.45
C LYS A 79 -19.46 7.40 -13.87
N LYS A 80 -20.38 8.00 -13.10
CA LYS A 80 -20.15 9.28 -12.41
C LYS A 80 -19.05 9.16 -11.36
N SER A 81 -19.08 8.10 -10.55
CA SER A 81 -18.05 7.86 -9.52
C SER A 81 -16.66 7.66 -10.14
N VAL A 82 -16.56 6.95 -11.28
CA VAL A 82 -15.28 6.77 -11.96
C VAL A 82 -14.76 8.09 -12.55
N GLU A 83 -15.64 8.91 -13.15
CA GLU A 83 -15.27 10.24 -13.66
C GLU A 83 -14.79 11.17 -12.54
N GLU A 84 -15.47 11.15 -11.39
CA GLU A 84 -15.09 11.92 -10.19
C GLU A 84 -13.76 11.45 -9.60
N LEU A 85 -13.53 10.14 -9.52
CA LEU A 85 -12.25 9.56 -9.10
C LEU A 85 -11.13 9.92 -10.08
N LYS A 86 -11.41 9.94 -11.39
CA LYS A 86 -10.46 10.33 -12.43
C LYS A 86 -10.10 11.82 -12.34
N GLN A 87 -11.07 12.68 -12.05
CA GLN A 87 -10.84 14.11 -11.81
C GLN A 87 -10.02 14.34 -10.54
N ALA A 88 -10.38 13.69 -9.43
CA ALA A 88 -9.64 13.79 -8.18
C ALA A 88 -8.20 13.25 -8.30
N ALA A 89 -8.00 12.13 -9.00
CA ALA A 89 -6.68 11.59 -9.27
C ALA A 89 -5.83 12.51 -10.18
N ALA A 90 -6.46 13.18 -11.15
CA ALA A 90 -5.79 14.16 -12.02
C ALA A 90 -5.37 15.42 -11.24
N ASP A 91 -6.19 15.85 -10.27
CA ASP A 91 -5.91 17.00 -9.42
C ASP A 91 -4.75 16.72 -8.44
N VAL A 92 -4.72 15.51 -7.86
CA VAL A 92 -3.62 15.08 -6.98
C VAL A 92 -2.31 14.83 -7.74
N THR A 93 -2.39 14.44 -9.02
CA THR A 93 -1.21 14.21 -9.88
C THR A 93 -0.56 15.52 -10.36
N ARG A 94 -1.16 16.69 -10.06
CA ARG A 94 -0.57 18.01 -10.34
C ARG A 94 -0.15 18.76 -9.06
N PRO A 95 0.94 18.36 -8.37
CA PRO A 95 1.44 19.13 -7.24
C PRO A 95 2.23 20.40 -7.64
N TYR A 96 2.39 20.73 -8.93
CA TYR A 96 3.10 21.94 -9.37
C TYR A 96 2.44 22.58 -10.61
N ALA A 97 1.33 23.26 -10.41
CA ALA A 97 0.97 24.45 -11.20
C ALA A 97 0.87 25.62 -10.21
N LYS A 98 2.05 26.03 -9.75
CA LYS A 98 2.28 27.20 -8.90
C LYS A 98 1.60 28.43 -9.50
N PRO A 99 0.67 29.10 -8.81
CA PRO A 99 0.32 30.47 -9.13
C PRO A 99 1.48 31.34 -8.66
N GLU A 100 2.31 31.78 -9.60
CA GLU A 100 3.09 32.99 -9.44
C GLU A 100 2.18 34.16 -9.79
N GLU A 101 1.81 34.93 -8.77
CA GLU A 101 1.41 36.34 -8.73
C GLU A 101 0.84 36.54 -7.32
N GLU A 102 1.13 37.55 -6.51
CA GLU A 102 2.00 38.70 -6.55
C GLU A 102 1.86 39.30 -5.14
N LYS A 103 2.92 39.98 -4.67
CA LYS A 103 2.86 41.17 -3.79
C LYS A 103 3.10 41.03 -2.28
N ALA A 104 4.15 41.78 -1.88
CA ALA A 104 4.36 42.51 -0.62
C ALA A 104 4.60 41.70 0.65
N GLU A 105 5.47 42.05 1.60
CA GLU A 105 6.42 43.13 1.84
C GLU A 105 7.22 42.64 3.08
N THR A 106 8.55 42.85 3.11
CA THR A 106 9.35 42.83 4.36
C THR A 106 8.86 43.95 5.31
N PRO A 107 9.11 43.99 6.65
CA PRO A 107 10.33 43.53 7.36
C PRO A 107 10.15 43.09 8.86
N SER A 108 11.30 42.87 9.55
CA SER A 108 11.52 42.86 11.02
C SER A 108 11.28 41.50 11.73
N ALA A 109 12.02 41.05 12.74
CA ALA A 109 13.22 41.53 13.43
C ALA A 109 13.88 40.35 14.21
N ASP A 110 15.19 40.46 14.36
CA ASP A 110 16.04 40.09 15.51
C ASP A 110 15.44 39.28 16.69
N SER A 111 16.06 38.14 17.01
CA SER A 111 16.33 37.73 18.40
C SER A 111 17.36 36.60 18.47
N SER A 112 18.59 37.01 18.81
CA SER A 112 19.48 36.40 19.82
C SER A 112 19.08 35.04 20.44
N SER A 113 19.96 34.05 20.33
CA SER A 113 20.31 33.25 21.51
C SER A 113 21.71 32.63 21.39
N SER A 114 22.57 33.18 22.24
CA SER A 114 23.89 32.69 22.64
C SER A 114 23.75 31.40 23.47
N ALA A 115 24.60 30.41 23.22
CA ALA A 115 24.89 29.36 24.19
C ALA A 115 26.36 28.93 24.08
N ALA A 116 27.21 29.67 24.77
CA ALA A 116 28.56 29.23 25.14
C ALA A 116 28.57 28.74 26.61
N SER A 117 29.39 27.72 26.85
CA SER A 117 30.11 27.39 28.10
C SER A 117 29.39 26.72 29.28
N ASP A 118 29.84 25.48 29.54
CA ASP A 118 30.51 25.01 30.78
C ASP A 118 29.65 24.41 31.93
N SER A 119 29.86 23.11 32.22
CA SER A 119 30.21 22.61 33.57
C SER A 119 30.30 21.08 33.68
N THR A 120 31.51 20.66 34.02
CA THR A 120 32.01 19.47 34.73
C THR A 120 31.06 18.75 35.72
N SER A 121 30.99 17.41 35.64
CA SER A 121 30.99 16.42 36.76
C SER A 121 30.89 15.00 36.17
N LYS A 122 31.93 14.14 36.11
CA LYS A 122 32.68 13.39 37.13
C LYS A 122 31.82 12.61 38.13
N THR A 123 31.50 11.34 37.83
CA THR A 123 31.45 10.21 38.79
C THR A 123 31.14 8.89 38.06
N LYS A 124 32.05 7.89 38.13
CA LYS A 124 31.78 6.45 38.37
C LYS A 124 33.04 5.61 38.09
N ALA A 125 33.75 5.24 39.15
CA ALA A 125 34.71 4.13 39.18
C ALA A 125 34.95 3.76 40.66
N GLU A 126 34.14 2.83 41.17
CA GLU A 126 34.55 1.66 41.96
C GLU A 126 33.33 0.76 42.16
#